data_AF-A0A2G1MGY5-F1
#
_entry.id   AF-A0A2G1MGY5-F1
#
_cell.length_a   1.000
_cell.length_b   1.000
_cell.length_c   1.000
_cell.angle_alpha   90.00
_cell.angle_beta   90.00
_cell.angle_gamma   90.00
#
_symmetry.space_group_name_H-M   'P 1'
#
loop_
_entity.id
_entity.type
_entity.pdbx_description
1 polymer ?
#
loop_
_entity_poly.entity_id
_entity_poly.type
_entity_poly.pdbx_seq_one_letter_code
_entity_poly.pdbx_strand_id
1 'polypeptide(L)'
;MLSEYVAAGFDPAAFWGLTPRLYLVQMRGAGERLKREHEGRAWLAWHSAALDRAKKLPALRRFVTGRAARPQRQSRETLQAMCDALAAAWGAKKG
;
A
#
# COMPACT_ATOMS: atom_id res chain seq x y z
N MET A 1 -15.68 -11.01 -21.68
CA MET A 1 -14.55 -10.06 -21.84
C MET A 1 -15.04 -8.64 -22.00
N LEU A 2 -15.84 -8.30 -23.03
CA LEU A 2 -16.44 -6.95 -23.12
C LEU A 2 -17.36 -6.61 -21.93
N SER A 3 -18.21 -7.54 -21.49
CA SER A 3 -19.08 -7.35 -20.31
C SER A 3 -18.30 -6.93 -19.06
N GLU A 4 -17.21 -7.65 -18.76
CA GLU A 4 -16.32 -7.36 -17.64
C GLU A 4 -15.61 -6.01 -17.79
N TYR A 5 -15.21 -5.66 -19.01
CA TYR A 5 -14.58 -4.38 -19.32
C TYR A 5 -15.53 -3.20 -19.06
N VAL A 6 -16.79 -3.35 -19.45
CA VAL A 6 -17.84 -2.36 -19.16
C VAL A 6 -18.16 -2.31 -17.66
N ALA A 7 -18.24 -3.47 -17.00
CA ALA A 7 -18.47 -3.55 -15.56
C ALA A 7 -17.33 -2.89 -14.74
N ALA A 8 -16.10 -2.93 -15.25
CA ALA A 8 -14.96 -2.21 -14.67
C ALA A 8 -15.04 -0.68 -14.84
N GLY A 9 -16.01 -0.18 -15.63
CA GLY A 9 -16.28 1.24 -15.84
C GLY A 9 -15.60 1.84 -17.07
N PHE A 10 -15.12 1.02 -18.01
CA PHE A 10 -14.47 1.51 -19.24
C PHE A 10 -15.46 1.71 -20.40
N ASP A 11 -15.09 2.56 -21.34
CA ASP A 11 -15.86 2.83 -22.56
C ASP A 11 -15.94 1.56 -23.45
N PRO A 12 -17.15 1.05 -23.76
CA PRO A 12 -17.33 -0.11 -24.64
C PRO A 12 -16.68 0.05 -26.02
N ALA A 13 -16.64 1.27 -26.58
CA ALA A 13 -16.10 1.49 -27.92
C ALA A 13 -14.58 1.25 -27.98
N ALA A 14 -13.87 1.62 -26.91
CA ALA A 14 -12.42 1.44 -26.80
C ALA A 14 -11.98 -0.04 -26.77
N PHE A 15 -12.86 -0.96 -26.36
CA PHE A 15 -12.56 -2.39 -26.24
C PHE A 15 -12.03 -3.00 -27.54
N TRP A 16 -12.61 -2.61 -28.68
CA TRP A 16 -12.31 -3.20 -29.99
C TRP A 16 -10.92 -2.83 -30.51
N GLY A 17 -10.28 -1.78 -29.96
CA GLY A 17 -8.91 -1.39 -30.29
C GLY A 17 -7.85 -2.03 -29.39
N LEU A 18 -8.23 -2.81 -28.39
CA LEU A 18 -7.29 -3.34 -27.42
C LEU A 18 -6.54 -4.58 -27.94
N THR A 19 -5.25 -4.62 -27.66
CA THR A 19 -4.51 -5.88 -27.64
C THR A 19 -4.80 -6.64 -26.34
N PRO A 20 -4.66 -7.98 -26.30
CA PRO A 20 -4.83 -8.76 -25.07
C PRO A 20 -3.98 -8.26 -23.90
N ARG A 21 -2.74 -7.81 -24.18
CA ARG A 21 -1.85 -7.24 -23.16
C ARG A 21 -2.41 -5.96 -22.56
N LEU A 22 -2.99 -5.07 -23.38
CA LEU A 22 -3.59 -3.82 -22.91
C LEU A 22 -4.86 -4.08 -22.09
N TYR A 23 -5.73 -4.99 -22.55
CA TYR A 23 -6.90 -5.42 -21.80
C TYR A 23 -6.51 -5.91 -20.39
N LEU A 24 -5.51 -6.80 -20.30
CA LEU A 24 -5.06 -7.36 -19.02
C LEU A 24 -4.51 -6.28 -18.07
N VAL A 25 -3.70 -5.33 -18.59
CA VAL A 25 -3.16 -4.24 -17.77
C VAL A 25 -4.27 -3.35 -17.24
N GLN A 26 -5.24 -2.97 -18.08
CA GLN A 26 -6.35 -2.12 -17.67
C GLN A 26 -7.25 -2.80 -16.64
N MET A 27 -7.63 -4.06 -16.89
CA MET A 27 -8.48 -4.83 -15.96
C MET A 27 -7.78 -5.07 -14.62
N ARG A 28 -6.47 -5.33 -14.62
CA ARG A 28 -5.69 -5.41 -13.37
C ARG A 28 -5.71 -4.09 -12.61
N GLY A 29 -5.49 -2.98 -13.29
CA GLY A 29 -5.56 -1.64 -12.70
C GLY A 29 -6.93 -1.34 -12.09
N ALA A 30 -8.01 -1.71 -12.79
CA ALA A 30 -9.38 -1.60 -12.28
C ALA A 30 -9.61 -2.46 -11.03
N GLY A 31 -9.13 -3.70 -11.03
CA GLY A 31 -9.20 -4.59 -9.87
C GLY A 31 -8.50 -4.01 -8.63
N GLU A 32 -7.26 -3.52 -8.79
CA GLU A 32 -6.53 -2.89 -7.68
C GLU A 32 -7.19 -1.61 -7.17
N ARG A 33 -7.84 -0.84 -8.06
CA ARG A 33 -8.64 0.33 -7.66
C ARG A 33 -9.85 -0.10 -6.84
N LEU A 34 -10.64 -1.06 -7.32
CA LEU A 34 -11.84 -1.56 -6.63
C LEU A 34 -11.49 -2.17 -5.26
N LYS A 35 -10.36 -2.88 -5.17
CA LYS A 35 -9.84 -3.39 -3.91
C LYS A 35 -9.56 -2.27 -2.91
N ARG A 36 -8.82 -1.23 -3.31
CA ARG A 36 -8.54 -0.05 -2.45
C ARG A 36 -9.81 0.67 -2.03
N GLU A 37 -10.78 0.82 -2.93
CA GLU A 37 -12.08 1.42 -2.60
C GLU A 37 -12.84 0.57 -1.57
N HIS A 38 -12.85 -0.75 -1.75
CA HIS A 38 -13.48 -1.68 -0.80
C HIS A 38 -12.82 -1.62 0.58
N GLU A 39 -11.49 -1.69 0.63
CA GLU A 39 -10.71 -1.55 1.86
C GLU A 39 -11.01 -0.21 2.57
N GLY A 40 -11.07 0.89 1.82
CA GLY A 40 -11.44 2.20 2.34
C GLY A 40 -12.86 2.25 2.92
N ARG A 41 -13.84 1.66 2.23
CA ARG A 41 -15.24 1.59 2.71
C ARG A 41 -15.36 0.71 3.95
N ALA A 42 -14.70 -0.45 3.96
CA ALA A 42 -14.66 -1.35 5.11
C ALA A 42 -14.02 -0.68 6.33
N TRP A 43 -12.90 0.03 6.11
CA TRP A 43 -12.23 0.82 7.14
C TRP A 43 -13.17 1.90 7.69
N LEU A 44 -13.82 2.68 6.83
CA LEU A 44 -14.76 3.72 7.24
C LEU A 44 -15.91 3.14 8.07
N ALA A 45 -16.60 2.10 7.55
CA ALA A 45 -17.73 1.49 8.24
C ALA A 45 -17.36 0.94 9.63
N TRP A 46 -16.22 0.24 9.72
CA TRP A 46 -15.73 -0.26 11.00
C TRP A 46 -15.39 0.87 11.97
N HIS A 47 -14.70 1.92 11.50
CA HIS A 47 -14.30 3.04 12.36
C HIS A 47 -15.48 3.87 12.83
N SER A 48 -16.46 4.13 11.97
CA SER A 48 -17.69 4.80 12.38
C SER A 48 -18.38 4.05 13.52
N ALA A 49 -18.55 2.73 13.37
CA ALA A 49 -19.14 1.91 14.43
C ALA A 49 -18.29 1.84 15.70
N ALA A 50 -16.95 1.78 15.56
CA ALA A 50 -16.04 1.73 16.70
C ALA A 50 -16.02 3.05 17.48
N LEU A 51 -16.05 4.19 16.78
CA LEU A 51 -16.05 5.53 17.38
C LEU A 51 -17.39 5.85 18.06
N ASP A 52 -18.51 5.45 17.45
CA ASP A 52 -19.84 5.59 18.06
C ASP A 52 -19.94 4.87 19.42
N ARG A 53 -19.34 3.67 19.51
CA ARG A 53 -19.31 2.88 20.75
C ARG A 53 -18.25 3.33 21.75
N ALA A 54 -17.37 4.26 21.40
CA ALA A 54 -16.22 4.61 22.23
C ALA A 54 -16.62 5.59 23.36
N LYS A 55 -16.42 5.19 24.61
CA LYS A 55 -16.61 6.08 25.78
C LYS A 55 -15.63 7.27 25.80
N LYS A 56 -14.47 7.12 25.17
CA LYS A 56 -13.45 8.16 25.01
C LYS A 56 -12.79 8.02 23.66
N LEU A 57 -12.78 9.11 22.89
CA LEU A 57 -12.21 9.12 21.55
C LEU A 57 -10.67 9.02 21.59
N PRO A 58 -10.06 8.29 20.64
CA PRO A 58 -8.61 8.26 20.49
C PRO A 58 -8.09 9.65 20.07
N ALA A 59 -6.84 9.95 20.42
CA ALA A 59 -6.21 11.19 19.98
C ALA A 59 -6.15 11.24 18.44
N LEU A 60 -6.76 12.27 17.84
CA LEU A 60 -6.96 12.40 16.40
C LEU A 60 -5.66 12.19 15.59
N ARG A 61 -4.55 12.83 15.99
CA ARG A 61 -3.26 12.69 15.31
C ARG A 61 -2.83 11.22 15.19
N ARG A 62 -2.98 10.44 16.26
CA ARG A 62 -2.59 9.02 16.27
C ARG A 62 -3.55 8.13 15.46
N PHE A 63 -4.79 8.56 15.33
CA PHE A 63 -5.84 7.83 14.65
C PHE A 63 -5.79 8.02 13.13
N VAL A 64 -5.55 9.25 12.65
CA VAL A 64 -5.58 9.58 11.22
C VAL A 64 -4.28 9.21 10.50
N THR A 65 -3.11 9.44 11.11
CA THR A 65 -1.83 9.20 10.42
C THR A 65 -1.38 7.73 10.47
N GLY A 66 -2.16 6.86 11.11
CA GLY A 66 -1.65 5.61 11.68
C GLY A 66 -0.55 5.89 12.71
N ARG A 67 -0.09 4.85 13.41
CA ARG A 67 1.20 4.95 14.11
C ARG A 67 2.26 5.11 13.02
N ALA A 68 2.90 6.27 12.92
CA ALA A 68 4.22 6.33 12.31
C ALA A 68 5.02 5.19 12.95
N ALA A 69 5.60 4.30 12.12
CA ALA A 69 6.45 3.24 12.63
C ALA A 69 7.43 3.89 13.58
N ARG A 70 7.40 3.52 14.87
CA ARG A 70 8.41 4.03 15.79
C ARG A 70 9.75 3.62 15.17
N PRO A 71 10.69 4.55 14.93
CA PRO A 71 11.99 4.17 14.42
C PRO A 71 12.52 3.07 15.34
N GLN A 72 12.70 1.87 14.79
CA GLN A 72 13.32 0.80 15.55
C GLN A 72 14.75 1.21 15.80
N ARG A 73 15.15 1.22 17.07
CA ARG A 73 16.53 1.45 17.44
C ARG A 73 17.34 0.26 16.92
N GLN A 74 18.21 0.49 15.94
CA GLN A 74 19.11 -0.55 15.45
C GLN A 74 20.04 -0.99 16.57
N SER A 75 20.32 -2.29 16.64
CA SER A 75 21.28 -2.82 17.61
C SER A 75 22.69 -2.37 17.23
N ARG A 76 23.60 -2.38 18.22
CA ARG A 76 25.00 -2.00 17.98
C ARG A 76 25.66 -2.94 16.97
N GLU A 77 25.32 -4.22 17.03
CA GLU A 77 25.83 -5.26 16.15
C GLU A 77 25.37 -5.02 14.71
N THR A 78 24.10 -4.64 14.51
CA THR A 78 23.58 -4.29 13.17
C THR A 78 24.30 -3.08 12.59
N LEU A 79 24.51 -2.04 13.40
CA LEU A 79 25.23 -0.84 12.96
C LEU A 79 26.69 -1.15 12.60
N GLN A 80 27.37 -1.96 13.41
CA GLN A 80 28.74 -2.38 13.12
C GLN A 80 28.82 -3.18 11.82
N ALA A 81 27.92 -4.14 11.61
CA ALA A 81 27.89 -4.94 10.39
C ALA A 81 27.63 -4.07 9.14
N MET A 82 26.78 -3.04 9.24
CA MET A 82 26.55 -2.08 8.15
C MET A 82 27.82 -1.27 7.84
N CYS A 83 28.51 -0.78 8.88
CA CYS A 83 29.77 -0.06 8.72
C CYS A 83 30.87 -0.95 8.11
N ASP A 84 30.98 -2.19 8.55
CA ASP A 84 31.98 -3.15 8.04
C ASP A 84 31.70 -3.51 6.58
N ALA A 85 30.44 -3.72 6.21
CA ALA A 85 30.04 -3.98 4.82
C ALA A 85 30.36 -2.78 3.92
N LEU A 86 30.12 -1.56 4.41
CA LEU A 86 30.41 -0.33 3.69
C LEU A 86 31.93 -0.11 3.53
N ALA A 87 32.70 -0.36 4.59
CA ALA A 87 34.16 -0.28 4.57
C ALA A 87 34.76 -1.29 3.59
N ALA A 88 34.25 -2.52 3.56
CA ALA A 88 34.67 -3.56 2.61
C ALA A 88 34.36 -3.16 1.16
N ALA A 89 33.17 -2.58 0.90
CA ALA A 89 32.79 -2.11 -0.43
C ALA A 89 33.69 -0.97 -0.94
N TRP A 90 34.22 -0.13 -0.04
CA TRP A 90 35.20 0.92 -0.35
C TRP A 90 36.66 0.46 -0.28
N GLY A 91 36.91 -0.84 -0.14
CA GLY A 91 38.26 -1.42 -0.22
C GLY A 91 39.11 -1.23 1.03
N ALA A 92 38.52 -0.93 2.18
CA ALA A 92 39.24 -0.92 3.45
C ALA A 92 39.71 -2.35 3.79
N LYS A 93 41.01 -2.53 4.04
CA LYS A 93 41.55 -3.80 4.56
C LYS A 93 41.19 -3.95 6.03
N LYS A 94 40.66 -5.12 6.41
CA LYS A 94 40.54 -5.53 7.81
C LYS A 94 41.93 -5.49 8.45
N GLY A 95 42.12 -4.59 9.41
CA GLY A 95 43.27 -4.59 10.32
C GLY A 95 43.08 -5.60 11.43
#